data_AF-A0A2V7E947-F1
#
_entry.id   AF-A0A2V7E947-F1
#
_cell.length_a   1.000
_cell.length_b   1.000
_cell.length_c   1.000
_cell.angle_alpha   90.00
_cell.angle_beta   90.00
_cell.angle_gamma   90.00
#
_symmetry.space_group_name_H-M   'P 1'
#
loop_
_entity.id
_entity.type
_entity.pdbx_description
1 polymer ?
#
loop_
_entity_poly.entity_id
_entity_poly.type
_entity_poly.pdbx_seq_one_letter_code
_entity_poly.pdbx_strand_id
1 'polypeptide(L)'
;FTLAYNPDGAMSFSLGPSSRWWFVVLSLGTLFVLAYIYRQTPREDRIQIASIALICGGAVGNLLDRVRSARGVVDFIDIGIGTHRFWTFNLADLAVTLGTAMLTWILCVRAATEERRARALATTRAFDEPS
;
A
#
# COMPACT_ATOMS: atom_id res chain seq x y z
N PHE A 1 -0.57 -11.31 -26.85
CA PHE A 1 0.20 -11.26 -25.58
C PHE A 1 1.63 -10.88 -25.93
N THR A 2 2.12 -9.73 -25.48
CA THR A 2 3.49 -9.27 -25.76
C THR A 2 4.17 -9.01 -24.42
N LEU A 3 5.18 -9.81 -24.09
CA LEU A 3 6.00 -9.64 -22.89
C LEU A 3 6.88 -8.39 -23.04
N ALA A 4 6.68 -7.39 -22.19
CA ALA A 4 7.57 -6.24 -22.02
C ALA A 4 8.35 -6.41 -20.71
N TYR A 5 9.67 -6.27 -20.78
CA TYR A 5 10.52 -6.18 -19.58
C TYR A 5 10.82 -4.70 -19.35
N ASN A 6 10.36 -4.15 -18.22
CA ASN A 6 10.74 -2.79 -17.83
C ASN A 6 11.86 -2.83 -16.77
N PRO A 7 13.11 -2.47 -17.14
CA PRO A 7 14.21 -2.38 -16.20
C PRO A 7 14.11 -1.16 -15.28
N ASP A 8 13.33 -0.14 -15.67
CA ASP A 8 13.16 1.12 -14.96
C ASP A 8 11.86 1.10 -14.15
N GLY A 9 12.00 1.03 -12.83
CA GLY A 9 10.91 0.79 -11.89
C GLY A 9 9.75 1.78 -11.98
N ALA A 10 8.57 1.29 -11.60
CA ALA A 10 7.29 1.99 -11.37
C ALA A 10 7.15 3.37 -12.05
N MET A 11 6.31 3.46 -13.09
CA MET A 11 5.98 4.71 -13.80
C MET A 11 7.14 5.39 -14.56
N SER A 12 8.09 4.64 -15.14
CA SER A 12 9.16 5.22 -15.97
C SER A 12 10.06 6.23 -15.22
N PHE A 13 10.10 6.16 -13.88
CA PHE A 13 10.88 7.06 -13.05
C PHE A 13 12.22 6.40 -12.68
N SER A 14 13.26 6.73 -13.43
CA SER A 14 14.61 6.24 -13.17
C SER A 14 15.36 7.18 -12.22
N LEU A 15 15.58 6.76 -10.97
CA LEU A 15 16.48 7.44 -10.01
C LEU A 15 17.98 7.17 -10.34
N GLY A 16 18.29 6.81 -11.58
CA GLY A 16 19.62 6.38 -12.01
C GLY A 16 19.89 4.88 -11.83
N PRO A 17 21.15 4.43 -11.99
CA PRO A 17 21.53 3.01 -12.06
C PRO A 17 21.15 2.17 -10.83
N SER A 18 20.89 2.81 -9.70
CA SER A 18 20.56 2.16 -8.41
C SER A 18 19.07 2.21 -8.06
N SER A 19 18.20 2.70 -8.95
CA SER A 19 16.74 2.80 -8.74
C SER A 19 16.13 1.48 -8.26
N ARG A 20 16.60 0.35 -8.80
CA ARG A 20 16.21 -1.00 -8.39
C ARG A 20 16.40 -1.26 -6.88
N TRP A 21 17.55 -0.88 -6.32
CA TRP A 21 17.86 -1.11 -4.91
C TRP A 21 17.04 -0.19 -4.00
N TRP A 22 16.76 1.04 -4.44
CA TRP A 22 15.85 1.93 -3.71
C TRP A 22 14.44 1.35 -3.59
N PHE A 23 13.90 0.78 -4.67
CA PHE A 23 12.59 0.12 -4.62
C PHE A 23 12.59 -1.13 -3.73
N VAL A 24 13.70 -1.88 -3.69
CA VAL A 24 13.85 -3.01 -2.75
C VAL A 24 13.82 -2.52 -1.30
N VAL A 25 14.60 -1.49 -0.98
CA VAL A 25 14.64 -0.89 0.37
C VAL A 25 13.27 -0.35 0.77
N LEU A 26 12.58 0.37 -0.13
CA LEU A 26 11.22 0.85 0.09
C LEU A 26 10.23 -0.30 0.33
N SER A 27 10.29 -1.37 -0.46
CA SER A 27 9.41 -2.53 -0.30
C SER A 27 9.63 -3.21 1.06
N LEU A 28 10.89 -3.37 1.47
CA LEU A 28 11.25 -3.92 2.79
C LEU A 28 10.78 -3.01 3.93
N GLY A 29 10.96 -1.69 3.80
CA GLY A 29 10.47 -0.70 4.76
C GLY A 29 8.95 -0.77 4.93
N THR A 30 8.21 -0.83 3.82
CA THR A 30 6.76 -1.02 3.81
C THR A 30 6.35 -2.29 4.55
N LEU A 31 7.00 -3.43 4.26
CA LEU A 31 6.72 -4.70 4.94
C LEU A 31 6.98 -4.62 6.45
N PHE A 32 8.04 -3.93 6.87
CA PHE A 32 8.36 -3.74 8.28
C PHE A 32 7.29 -2.90 8.99
N VAL A 33 6.89 -1.77 8.39
CA VAL A 33 5.83 -0.91 8.94
C VAL A 33 4.51 -1.67 9.03
N LEU A 34 4.15 -2.45 8.00
CA LEU A 34 2.93 -3.23 8.00
C LEU A 34 2.95 -4.35 9.04
N ALA A 35 4.09 -4.99 9.27
CA ALA A 35 4.24 -5.98 10.33
C ALA A 35 4.03 -5.32 11.72
N TYR A 36 4.54 -4.11 11.92
CA TYR A 36 4.33 -3.35 13.16
C TYR A 36 2.84 -2.98 13.36
N ILE A 37 2.16 -2.52 12.32
CA ILE A 37 0.71 -2.21 12.37
C ILE A 37 -0.09 -3.48 12.65
N TYR A 38 0.19 -4.58 11.94
CA TYR A 38 -0.49 -5.85 12.12
C TYR A 38 -0.42 -6.38 13.56
N ARG A 39 0.72 -6.20 14.24
CA ARG A 39 0.87 -6.62 15.65
C ARG A 39 -0.02 -5.84 16.62
N GLN A 40 -0.45 -4.63 16.25
CA GLN A 40 -1.36 -3.80 17.05
C GLN A 40 -2.82 -3.95 16.63
N THR A 41 -3.10 -4.56 15.49
CA THR A 41 -4.45 -4.78 14.98
C THR A 41 -5.14 -5.92 15.76
N PRO A 42 -6.32 -5.67 16.37
CA PRO A 42 -7.12 -6.72 16.98
C PRO A 42 -7.50 -7.80 15.96
N ARG A 43 -7.58 -9.05 16.40
CA ARG A 43 -7.90 -10.19 15.51
C ARG A 43 -9.32 -10.12 14.94
N GLU A 44 -10.22 -9.39 15.58
CA GLU A 44 -11.58 -9.20 15.08
C GLU A 44 -11.64 -8.21 13.90
N ASP A 45 -10.64 -7.34 13.71
CA ASP A 45 -10.62 -6.33 12.64
C ASP A 45 -10.17 -6.95 11.31
N ARG A 46 -11.02 -7.84 10.79
CA ARG A 46 -10.78 -8.60 9.56
C ARG A 46 -10.55 -7.70 8.35
N ILE A 47 -11.15 -6.52 8.32
CA ILE A 47 -11.03 -5.57 7.20
C ILE A 47 -9.66 -4.89 7.24
N GLN A 48 -9.19 -4.48 8.42
CA GLN A 48 -7.83 -3.95 8.55
C GLN A 48 -6.78 -5.00 8.20
N ILE A 49 -6.97 -6.24 8.67
CA ILE A 49 -6.09 -7.38 8.35
C ILE A 49 -6.07 -7.66 6.83
N ALA A 50 -7.22 -7.66 6.17
CA ALA A 50 -7.30 -7.86 4.72
C ALA A 50 -6.57 -6.75 3.94
N SER A 51 -6.71 -5.49 4.37
CA SER A 51 -6.00 -4.36 3.78
C SER A 51 -4.48 -4.53 3.89
N ILE A 52 -3.99 -4.91 5.07
CA ILE A 52 -2.57 -5.18 5.32
C ILE A 52 -2.09 -6.35 4.45
N ALA A 53 -2.86 -7.45 4.37
CA ALA A 53 -2.50 -8.61 3.56
C ALA A 53 -2.40 -8.26 2.06
N LEU A 54 -3.29 -7.39 1.56
CA LEU A 54 -3.29 -6.95 0.16
C LEU A 54 -2.04 -6.12 -0.18
N ILE A 55 -1.68 -5.17 0.69
CA ILE A 55 -0.44 -4.39 0.53
C ILE A 55 0.80 -5.30 0.65
N CYS A 56 0.83 -6.21 1.63
CA CYS A 56 1.94 -7.15 1.79
C CYS A 56 2.09 -8.06 0.56
N GLY A 57 0.99 -8.60 0.02
CA GLY A 57 1.01 -9.41 -1.19
C GLY A 57 1.57 -8.64 -2.39
N GLY A 58 1.14 -7.39 -2.57
CA GLY A 58 1.66 -6.52 -3.62
C GLY A 58 3.14 -6.17 -3.42
N ALA A 59 3.56 -5.80 -2.21
CA ALA A 59 4.94 -5.49 -1.90
C ALA A 59 5.88 -6.70 -2.06
N VAL A 60 5.45 -7.90 -1.64
CA VAL A 60 6.20 -9.13 -1.84
C VAL A 60 6.28 -9.51 -3.31
N GLY A 61 5.18 -9.39 -4.07
CA GLY A 61 5.20 -9.60 -5.52
C GLY A 61 6.21 -8.69 -6.22
N ASN A 62 6.14 -7.39 -5.91
CA ASN A 62 7.07 -6.38 -6.40
C ASN A 62 8.54 -6.67 -6.02
N LEU A 63 8.79 -7.18 -4.81
CA LEU A 63 10.12 -7.55 -4.35
C LEU A 63 10.63 -8.81 -5.06
N LEU A 64 9.76 -9.81 -5.25
CA LEU A 64 10.08 -11.09 -5.86
C LEU A 64 10.41 -10.93 -7.35
N ASP A 65 9.65 -10.10 -8.05
CA ASP A 65 9.89 -9.76 -9.45
C ASP A 65 11.25 -9.06 -9.61
N ARG A 66 11.57 -8.16 -8.69
CA ARG A 66 12.88 -7.52 -8.64
C ARG A 66 13.96 -8.55 -8.36
N VAL A 67 13.86 -9.42 -7.36
CA VAL A 67 14.93 -10.37 -6.99
C VAL A 67 15.15 -11.48 -8.02
N ARG A 68 14.09 -12.06 -8.60
CA ARG A 68 14.18 -13.22 -9.51
C ARG A 68 14.61 -12.86 -10.93
N SER A 69 14.32 -11.64 -11.37
CA SER A 69 14.65 -11.23 -12.73
C SER A 69 15.85 -10.28 -12.69
N ALA A 70 17.00 -10.74 -13.20
CA ALA A 70 18.13 -9.88 -13.53
C ALA A 70 17.82 -8.90 -14.69
N ARG A 71 16.65 -9.04 -15.35
CA ARG A 71 16.20 -8.23 -16.50
C ARG A 71 15.00 -7.30 -16.24
N GLY A 72 14.46 -7.25 -15.02
CA GLY A 72 13.33 -6.37 -14.69
C GLY A 72 12.02 -7.10 -14.41
N VAL A 73 11.04 -6.34 -13.91
CA VAL A 73 9.76 -6.79 -13.35
C VAL A 73 8.93 -7.49 -14.44
N VAL A 74 8.21 -8.56 -14.08
CA VAL A 74 7.29 -9.25 -15.01
C VAL A 74 6.02 -8.41 -15.08
N ASP A 75 5.98 -7.46 -16.02
CA ASP A 75 4.84 -6.57 -16.26
C ASP A 75 3.67 -7.37 -16.87
N PHE A 76 2.65 -7.72 -16.08
CA PHE A 76 1.52 -8.53 -16.55
C PHE A 76 0.42 -7.73 -17.28
N ILE A 77 0.37 -6.40 -17.14
CA ILE A 77 -0.64 -5.55 -17.79
C ILE A 77 0.06 -4.41 -18.55
N ASP A 78 0.13 -4.57 -19.88
CA ASP A 78 0.62 -3.57 -20.84
C ASP A 78 -0.61 -2.86 -21.46
N ILE A 79 -0.87 -1.61 -21.06
CA ILE A 79 -1.92 -0.77 -21.66
C ILE A 79 -1.24 0.20 -22.64
N GLY A 80 -1.41 -0.07 -23.93
CA GLY A 80 -0.93 0.77 -25.03
C GLY A 80 -1.76 0.59 -26.29
N ILE A 81 -1.83 1.64 -27.11
CA ILE A 81 -2.45 1.61 -28.45
C ILE A 81 -1.34 1.89 -29.47
N GLY A 82 -1.04 0.92 -30.33
CA GLY A 82 0.01 1.03 -31.34
C GLY A 82 1.42 1.05 -30.73
N THR A 83 2.26 2.01 -31.13
CA THR A 83 3.63 2.20 -30.62
C THR A 83 3.70 2.99 -29.31
N HIS A 84 2.57 3.54 -28.85
CA HIS A 84 2.48 4.29 -27.59
C HIS A 84 2.06 3.36 -26.46
N ARG A 85 3.04 2.89 -25.69
CA ARG A 85 2.83 2.25 -24.39
C ARG A 85 2.67 3.33 -23.33
N PHE A 86 1.49 3.40 -22.73
CA PHE A 86 1.13 4.48 -21.82
C PHE A 86 1.60 4.14 -20.42
N TRP A 87 1.24 2.95 -19.91
CA TRP A 87 1.48 2.57 -18.53
C TRP A 87 1.60 1.05 -18.40
N THR A 88 2.71 0.56 -17.83
CA THR A 88 2.78 -0.81 -17.31
C THR A 88 2.33 -0.80 -15.86
N PHE A 89 1.21 -1.46 -15.58
CA PHE A 89 0.69 -1.64 -14.22
C PHE A 89 0.87 -3.09 -13.82
N ASN A 90 1.54 -3.36 -12.70
CA ASN A 90 1.54 -4.70 -12.15
C ASN A 90 0.32 -4.94 -11.27
N LEU A 91 -0.14 -6.19 -11.23
CA LEU A 91 -1.13 -6.63 -10.25
C LEU A 91 -0.67 -6.31 -8.81
N ALA A 92 0.66 -6.30 -8.61
CA ALA A 92 1.31 -5.84 -7.39
C ALA A 92 0.99 -4.36 -7.05
N ASP A 93 1.05 -3.46 -8.03
CA ASP A 93 0.78 -2.03 -7.82
C ASP A 93 -0.71 -1.78 -7.56
N LEU A 94 -1.59 -2.53 -8.23
CA LEU A 94 -3.03 -2.52 -7.96
C LEU A 94 -3.32 -3.01 -6.52
N ALA A 95 -2.69 -4.09 -6.09
CA ALA A 95 -2.85 -4.62 -4.73
C ALA A 95 -2.36 -3.62 -3.66
N VAL A 96 -1.18 -3.01 -3.86
CA VAL A 96 -0.67 -1.98 -2.96
C VAL A 96 -1.61 -0.76 -2.93
N THR A 97 -2.09 -0.30 -4.09
CA THR A 97 -2.96 0.88 -4.18
C THR A 97 -4.30 0.65 -3.48
N LEU A 98 -4.99 -0.45 -3.81
CA LEU A 98 -6.27 -0.80 -3.20
C LEU A 98 -6.13 -1.03 -1.70
N GLY A 99 -5.09 -1.77 -1.29
CA GLY A 99 -4.86 -2.06 0.12
C GLY A 99 -4.54 -0.79 0.92
N THR A 100 -3.76 0.13 0.35
CA THR A 100 -3.43 1.41 0.99
C THR A 100 -4.65 2.31 1.10
N ALA A 101 -5.49 2.37 0.05
CA ALA A 101 -6.74 3.12 0.07
C ALA A 101 -7.68 2.59 1.15
N MET A 102 -7.84 1.26 1.24
CA MET A 102 -8.66 0.62 2.28
C MET A 102 -8.10 0.88 3.68
N LEU A 103 -6.79 0.70 3.90
CA LEU A 103 -6.17 0.92 5.20
C LEU A 103 -6.30 2.38 5.66
N THR A 104 -6.04 3.32 4.76
CA THR A 104 -6.18 4.76 5.02
C THR A 104 -7.61 5.12 5.39
N TRP A 105 -8.59 4.60 4.63
CA TRP A 105 -10.01 4.82 4.91
C TRP A 105 -10.38 4.33 6.32
N ILE A 106 -9.98 3.10 6.67
CA ILE A 106 -10.27 2.51 8.00
C ILE A 106 -9.68 3.37 9.12
N LEU A 107 -8.42 3.78 8.99
CA LEU A 107 -7.74 4.59 9.99
C LEU A 107 -8.39 5.98 10.14
N CYS A 108 -8.76 6.62 9.03
CA CYS A 108 -9.47 7.91 9.05
C CYS A 108 -10.84 7.81 9.72
N VAL A 109 -11.63 6.79 9.39
CA VAL A 109 -12.97 6.60 10.00
C VAL A 109 -12.85 6.34 11.50
N ARG A 110 -11.85 5.56 11.93
CA ARG A 110 -11.59 5.28 13.35
C ARG A 110 -11.20 6.56 14.09
N ALA A 111 -10.24 7.33 13.58
CA ALA A 111 -9.81 8.59 14.16
C ALA A 111 -10.99 9.59 14.30
N ALA A 112 -11.78 9.75 13.24
CA ALA A 112 -12.96 10.62 13.27
C ALA A 112 -14.02 10.15 14.29
N THR A 113 -14.18 8.84 14.47
CA THR A 113 -15.13 8.28 15.44
C THR A 113 -14.65 8.48 16.88
N GLU A 114 -13.36 8.29 17.14
CA GLU A 114 -12.74 8.52 18.44
C GLU A 114 -12.84 9.98 18.87
N GLU A 115 -12.56 10.92 17.97
CA GLU A 115 -12.74 12.35 18.24
C GLU A 115 -14.18 12.72 18.57
N ARG A 116 -15.16 12.21 17.80
CA ARG A 116 -16.58 12.47 18.03
C ARG A 116 -17.02 11.94 19.40
N ARG A 117 -16.56 10.75 19.79
CA ARG A 117 -16.82 10.15 21.10
C ARG A 117 -16.20 10.99 22.22
N ALA A 118 -14.95 11.41 22.07
CA ALA A 118 -14.27 12.25 23.05
C ALA A 118 -15.00 13.59 23.27
N ARG A 119 -15.45 14.24 22.18
CA ARG A 119 -16.24 15.48 22.26
C ARG A 119 -17.59 15.27 22.94
N ALA A 120 -18.31 14.20 22.60
CA ALA A 120 -19.60 13.89 23.22
C ALA A 120 -19.47 13.65 24.74
N LEU A 121 -18.46 12.90 25.16
CA LEU A 121 -18.19 12.66 26.58
C LEU A 121 -17.80 13.94 27.34
N ALA A 122 -17.06 14.85 26.70
CA ALA A 122 -16.73 16.15 27.28
C ALA A 122 -17.97 17.04 27.46
N THR A 123 -18.88 17.07 26.48
CA THR A 123 -20.14 17.81 26.57
C THR A 123 -21.05 17.26 27.67
N THR A 124 -21.18 15.93 27.79
CA THR A 124 -21.97 15.32 28.88
C THR A 124 -21.40 15.63 30.26
N ARG A 125 -20.07 15.52 30.44
CA ARG A 125 -19.42 15.86 31.72
C ARG A 125 -19.60 17.33 32.12
N ALA A 126 -19.56 18.25 31.17
CA ALA A 126 -19.79 19.68 31.43
C ALA A 126 -21.22 20.01 31.89
N PHE A 127 -22.20 19.14 31.59
CA PHE A 127 -23.59 19.30 32.03
C PHE A 127 -23.83 18.70 33.43
N ASP A 128 -23.08 17.67 33.80
CA ASP A 128 -23.25 16.95 35.07
C ASP A 128 -22.44 17.52 36.25
N GLU A 129 -21.58 18.54 36.07
CA GLU A 129 -20.94 19.23 37.19
C GLU A 129 -21.89 20.29 37.80
N PRO A 130 -22.37 20.11 39.05
CA PRO A 130 -23.22 21.09 39.70
C PRO A 130 -22.39 22.33 40.09
N SER A 131 -22.89 23.51 39.72
CA SER A 131 -22.38 24.83 40.12
C SER A 131 -22.51 25.09 41.62
#